data_AF-A0A5K8AC52-F1
#
_entry.id   AF-A0A5K8AC52-F1
#
_cell.length_a   1.000
_cell.length_b   1.000
_cell.length_c   1.000
_cell.angle_alpha   90.00
_cell.angle_beta   90.00
_cell.angle_gamma   90.00
#
_symmetry.space_group_name_H-M   'P 1'
#
loop_
_entity.id
_entity.type
_entity.pdbx_description
1 polymer ?
#
loop_
_entity_poly.entity_id
_entity_poly.type
_entity_poly.pdbx_seq_one_letter_code
_entity_poly.pdbx_strand_id
1 'polypeptide(L)'
;MMNIDEIKGNRDLVNSIDWDMTPEEAVRLYLEWGNNWARGNYVIRSKDDVSHYFVINTWKDEPVIYFIRRNSDEAVELAKIDLPSDLKKQYLHRQGRHKGVWALDREVKQWLKKKLNAN
;
A
#
# COMPACT_ATOMS: atom_id res chain seq x y z
N MET A 1 -2.79 3.77 -15.07
CA MET A 1 -2.62 2.79 -13.99
C MET A 1 -1.89 1.59 -14.54
N MET A 2 -0.85 1.14 -13.83
CA MET A 2 -0.06 -0.06 -14.13
C MET A 2 -0.85 -1.32 -13.77
N ASN A 3 -0.51 -2.42 -14.44
CA ASN A 3 -0.97 -3.75 -14.08
C ASN A 3 0.05 -4.46 -13.18
N ILE A 4 -0.39 -5.55 -12.54
CA ILE A 4 0.48 -6.33 -11.64
C ILE A 4 1.72 -6.91 -12.35
N ASP A 5 1.63 -7.19 -13.66
CA ASP A 5 2.74 -7.69 -14.46
C ASP A 5 3.80 -6.61 -14.73
N GLU A 6 3.36 -5.37 -14.99
CA GLU A 6 4.25 -4.22 -15.17
C GLU A 6 5.01 -3.89 -13.87
N ILE A 7 4.33 -3.96 -12.73
CA ILE A 7 4.96 -3.81 -11.41
C ILE A 7 6.01 -4.91 -11.22
N LYS A 8 5.65 -6.17 -11.48
CA LYS A 8 6.54 -7.33 -11.36
C LYS A 8 7.77 -7.22 -12.28
N GLY A 9 7.61 -6.69 -13.49
CA GLY A 9 8.70 -6.47 -14.45
C GLY A 9 9.71 -5.41 -13.97
N ASN A 10 9.26 -4.45 -13.16
CA ASN A 10 10.11 -3.40 -12.62
C ASN A 10 10.69 -3.80 -11.25
N ARG A 11 11.84 -4.46 -11.26
CA ARG A 11 12.49 -4.95 -10.02
C ARG A 11 12.90 -3.82 -9.07
N ASP A 12 13.29 -2.66 -9.58
CA ASP A 12 13.65 -1.51 -8.74
C ASP A 12 12.42 -1.05 -7.93
N LEU A 13 11.30 -0.88 -8.63
CA LEU A 13 10.01 -0.55 -8.02
C LEU A 13 9.60 -1.58 -6.97
N VAL A 14 9.69 -2.88 -7.27
CA VAL A 14 9.34 -3.97 -6.33
C VAL A 14 10.20 -3.94 -5.06
N ASN A 15 11.49 -3.65 -5.18
CA ASN A 15 12.38 -3.54 -4.03
C ASN A 15 12.15 -2.25 -3.21
N SER A 16 11.64 -1.19 -3.85
CA SER A 16 11.28 0.08 -3.20
C SER A 16 9.94 0.02 -2.44
N ILE A 17 9.16 -1.06 -2.58
CA ILE A 17 7.86 -1.20 -1.92
C ILE A 17 8.05 -1.30 -0.40
N ASP A 18 7.49 -0.33 0.31
CA ASP A 18 7.30 -0.40 1.74
C ASP A 18 6.08 -1.27 2.06
N TRP A 19 6.35 -2.47 2.54
CA TRP A 19 5.33 -3.46 2.88
C TRP A 19 4.69 -3.24 4.24
N ASP A 20 5.24 -2.37 5.08
CA ASP A 20 4.75 -2.12 6.44
C ASP A 20 4.01 -0.77 6.58
N MET A 21 4.19 0.11 5.60
CA MET A 21 3.49 1.38 5.49
C MET A 21 1.97 1.21 5.58
N THR A 22 1.37 1.90 6.54
CA THR A 22 -0.07 1.96 6.74
C THR A 22 -0.63 3.28 6.21
N PRO A 23 -1.92 3.37 5.86
CA PRO A 23 -2.53 4.64 5.47
C PRO A 23 -2.40 5.70 6.57
N GLU A 24 -2.45 5.31 7.85
CA GLU A 24 -2.27 6.20 9.00
C GLU A 24 -0.84 6.74 9.09
N GLU A 25 0.16 5.88 8.93
CA GLU A 25 1.56 6.29 8.91
C GLU A 25 1.87 7.16 7.69
N ALA A 26 1.26 6.88 6.53
CA ALA A 26 1.39 7.73 5.35
C ALA A 26 0.78 9.13 5.55
N VAL A 27 -0.34 9.25 6.26
CA VAL A 27 -0.91 10.55 6.66
C VAL A 27 0.04 11.26 7.61
N ARG A 28 0.55 10.58 8.64
CA ARG A 28 1.51 11.13 9.59
C ARG A 28 2.78 11.66 8.93
N LEU A 29 3.36 10.87 8.03
CA LEU A 29 4.63 11.21 7.38
C LEU A 29 4.52 12.38 6.40
N TYR A 30 3.40 12.48 5.68
CA TYR A 30 3.27 13.42 4.56
C TYR A 30 2.29 14.58 4.79
N LEU A 31 1.35 14.49 5.74
CA LEU A 31 0.39 15.57 6.04
C LEU A 31 0.67 16.26 7.38
N GLU A 32 1.22 15.54 8.36
CA GLU A 32 1.54 16.11 9.68
C GLU A 32 2.98 16.64 9.72
N TRP A 33 3.37 17.39 8.69
CA TRP A 33 4.69 18.01 8.57
C TRP A 33 4.90 18.99 9.73
N GLY A 34 5.64 18.56 10.76
CA GLY A 34 6.02 19.43 11.87
C GLY A 34 6.42 18.79 13.19
N ASN A 35 6.08 17.52 13.50
CA ASN A 35 6.37 17.01 14.85
C ASN A 35 6.54 15.49 15.05
N ASN A 36 6.96 14.71 14.04
CA ASN A 36 7.11 13.26 14.24
C ASN A 36 8.50 12.75 13.88
N TRP A 37 9.33 12.57 14.91
CA TRP A 37 10.45 11.63 14.87
C TRP A 37 9.84 10.23 14.76
N ALA A 38 9.52 9.80 13.53
CA ALA A 38 9.02 8.45 13.28
C ALA A 38 10.08 7.47 13.77
N ARG A 39 9.75 6.81 14.89
CA ARG A 39 10.47 5.79 15.66
C ARG A 39 11.64 5.12 14.92
N GLY A 40 12.73 5.88 14.75
CA GLY A 40 14.08 5.36 14.63
C GLY A 40 14.70 5.07 13.26
N ASN A 41 14.10 5.34 12.07
CA ASN A 41 14.95 5.22 10.85
C ASN A 41 14.53 5.85 9.51
N TYR A 42 13.37 6.52 9.38
CA TYR A 42 12.99 7.13 8.09
C TYR A 42 12.55 8.58 8.29
N VAL A 43 13.40 9.51 7.85
CA VAL A 43 13.09 10.94 7.77
C VAL A 43 12.98 11.24 6.30
N ILE A 44 11.80 11.66 5.84
CA ILE A 44 11.61 12.22 4.49
C ILE A 44 12.36 13.55 4.47
N ARG A 45 13.49 13.61 3.75
CA ARG A 45 14.39 14.77 3.79
C ARG A 45 14.17 15.72 2.62
N SER A 46 13.43 15.32 1.58
CA SER A 46 13.17 16.16 0.41
C SER A 46 11.91 15.74 -0.35
N LYS A 47 11.44 16.59 -1.28
CA LYS A 47 10.32 16.27 -2.19
C LYS A 47 10.57 15.05 -3.09
N ASP A 48 11.82 14.63 -3.19
CA ASP A 48 12.28 13.45 -3.94
C ASP A 48 12.10 12.14 -3.17
N ASP A 49 11.95 12.20 -1.84
CA ASP A 49 11.63 11.03 -1.03
C ASP A 49 10.21 10.56 -1.37
N VAL A 50 10.15 9.43 -2.07
CA VAL A 50 8.93 8.78 -2.51
C VAL A 50 8.72 7.48 -1.74
N SER A 51 7.52 7.29 -1.21
CA SER A 51 7.11 6.00 -0.66
C SER A 51 6.18 5.29 -1.62
N HIS A 52 6.49 4.01 -1.87
CA HIS A 52 5.65 3.11 -2.63
C HIS A 52 5.02 2.10 -1.69
N TYR A 53 3.71 2.06 -1.57
CA TYR A 53 3.03 1.16 -0.63
C TYR A 53 1.66 0.73 -1.15
N PHE A 54 1.10 -0.29 -0.51
CA PHE A 54 -0.22 -0.81 -0.86
C PHE A 54 -1.23 -0.54 0.25
N VAL A 55 -2.46 -0.27 -0.17
CA VAL A 55 -3.61 -0.18 0.74
C VAL A 55 -4.77 -1.02 0.21
N ILE A 56 -5.65 -1.45 1.12
CA ILE A 56 -6.90 -2.12 0.77
C ILE A 56 -8.03 -1.13 0.99
N ASN A 57 -8.80 -0.88 -0.06
CA ASN A 57 -9.97 -0.02 -0.03
C ASN A 57 -11.24 -0.88 -0.03
N THR A 58 -12.09 -0.67 0.97
CA THR A 58 -13.36 -1.39 1.19
C THR A 58 -14.59 -0.50 1.10
N TRP A 59 -14.47 0.68 0.47
CA TRP A 59 -15.63 1.56 0.24
C TRP A 59 -16.63 0.99 -0.76
N LYS A 60 -16.12 0.19 -1.71
CA LYS A 60 -16.93 -0.56 -2.68
C LYS A 60 -17.36 -1.90 -2.08
N ASP A 61 -18.31 -2.57 -2.74
CA ASP A 61 -18.82 -3.88 -2.32
C ASP A 61 -17.70 -4.93 -2.19
N GLU A 62 -16.74 -4.87 -3.11
CA GLU A 62 -15.57 -5.73 -3.12
C GLU A 62 -14.31 -4.97 -2.68
N PRO A 63 -13.46 -5.57 -1.83
CA PRO A 63 -12.20 -4.97 -1.44
C PRO A 63 -11.25 -4.95 -2.63
N VAL A 64 -10.54 -3.83 -2.81
CA VAL A 64 -9.59 -3.61 -3.90
C VAL A 64 -8.27 -3.13 -3.33
N ILE A 65 -7.17 -3.63 -3.87
CA ILE A 65 -5.83 -3.16 -3.51
C ILE A 65 -5.44 -2.00 -4.42
N TYR A 66 -4.96 -0.91 -3.84
CA TYR A 66 -4.33 0.18 -4.57
C TYR A 66 -2.84 0.21 -4.27
N PHE A 67 -2.04 0.37 -5.31
CA PHE A 67 -0.62 0.68 -5.20
C PHE A 67 -0.46 2.20 -5.28
N ILE A 68 0.11 2.79 -4.24
CA ILE A 68 0.22 4.24 -4.10
C ILE A 68 1.70 4.62 -4.16
N ARG A 69 2.01 5.64 -4.97
CA ARG A 69 3.23 6.42 -4.85
C ARG A 69 2.89 7.73 -4.15
N ARG A 70 3.61 8.03 -3.08
CA ARG A 70 3.39 9.25 -2.31
C ARG A 70 4.67 10.03 -2.16
N ASN A 71 4.60 11.34 -2.35
CA ASN A 71 5.62 12.30 -1.97
C ASN A 71 4.98 13.43 -1.13
N SER A 72 5.74 14.47 -0.81
CA SER A 72 5.23 15.63 -0.04
C SER A 72 4.18 16.48 -0.77
N ASP A 73 3.96 16.26 -2.06
CA ASP A 73 3.05 17.05 -2.88
C ASP A 73 1.72 16.31 -3.13
N GLU A 74 1.80 15.02 -3.46
CA GLU A 74 0.65 14.24 -3.90
C GLU A 74 0.75 12.75 -3.51
N ALA A 75 -0.41 12.08 -3.58
CA ALA A 75 -0.53 10.63 -3.51
C ALA A 75 -1.20 10.12 -4.80
N VAL A 76 -0.45 9.36 -5.59
CA VAL A 76 -0.88 8.85 -6.90
C VAL A 76 -1.17 7.36 -6.81
N GLU A 77 -2.35 6.95 -7.25
CA GLU A 77 -2.72 5.54 -7.43
C GLU A 77 -2.05 5.00 -8.70
N LEU A 78 -0.89 4.37 -8.53
CA LEU A 78 -0.14 3.77 -9.63
C LEU A 78 -0.85 2.55 -10.22
N ALA A 79 -1.46 1.70 -9.39
CA ALA A 79 -2.12 0.48 -9.85
C ALA A 79 -3.36 0.16 -9.02
N LYS A 80 -4.28 -0.58 -9.65
CA LYS A 80 -5.47 -1.15 -9.02
C LYS A 80 -5.45 -2.66 -9.23
N ILE A 81 -5.42 -3.41 -8.13
CA ILE A 81 -5.27 -4.86 -8.14
C ILE A 81 -6.50 -5.49 -7.48
N ASP A 82 -7.13 -6.41 -8.20
CA ASP A 82 -8.27 -7.16 -7.70
C ASP A 82 -7.79 -8.36 -6.86
N LEU A 83 -8.44 -8.56 -5.71
CA LEU A 83 -8.20 -9.72 -4.85
C LEU A 83 -8.89 -10.95 -5.44
N PRO A 84 -8.27 -12.15 -5.39
CA PRO A 84 -8.98 -13.36 -5.78
C PRO A 84 -10.18 -13.60 -4.87
N SER A 85 -11.27 -14.14 -5.43
CA SER A 85 -12.58 -14.23 -4.75
C SER A 85 -12.55 -14.95 -3.40
N ASP A 86 -11.65 -15.94 -3.25
CA ASP A 86 -11.44 -16.64 -1.98
C ASP A 86 -10.87 -15.68 -0.91
N LEU A 87 -9.80 -14.96 -1.26
CA LEU A 87 -9.13 -14.01 -0.37
C LEU A 87 -10.01 -12.80 -0.05
N LYS A 88 -10.85 -12.35 -0.99
CA LYS A 88 -11.88 -11.32 -0.76
C LYS A 88 -12.82 -11.71 0.38
N LYS A 89 -13.37 -12.93 0.33
CA LYS A 89 -14.31 -13.45 1.33
C LYS A 89 -13.63 -13.56 2.70
N GLN A 90 -12.43 -14.13 2.74
CA GLN A 90 -11.66 -14.27 3.98
C GLN A 90 -11.34 -12.90 4.60
N TYR A 91 -10.92 -11.94 3.77
CA TYR A 91 -10.62 -10.57 4.21
C TYR A 91 -11.85 -9.87 4.78
N LEU A 92 -12.97 -9.86 4.05
CA LEU A 92 -14.21 -9.21 4.50
C LEU A 92 -14.77 -9.87 5.77
N HIS A 93 -14.65 -11.19 5.90
CA HIS A 93 -15.07 -11.91 7.10
C HIS A 93 -14.24 -11.51 8.32
N ARG A 94 -12.90 -11.40 8.18
CA ARG A 94 -12.00 -10.99 9.27
C ARG A 94 -12.16 -9.52 9.64
N GLN A 95 -12.32 -8.65 8.65
CA GLN A 95 -12.42 -7.20 8.86
C GLN A 95 -13.81 -6.76 9.37
N GLY A 96 -14.82 -7.63 9.35
CA GLY A 96 -16.18 -7.25 9.77
C GLY A 96 -16.89 -6.32 8.78
N ARG A 97 -16.46 -6.27 7.51
CA ARG A 97 -17.04 -5.45 6.43
C ARG A 97 -17.07 -3.94 6.72
N HIS A 98 -16.17 -3.45 7.55
CA HIS A 98 -16.03 -2.02 7.79
C HIS A 98 -15.49 -1.31 6.54
N LYS A 99 -16.14 -0.20 6.16
CA LYS A 99 -15.71 0.64 5.05
C LYS A 99 -14.55 1.51 5.48
N GLY A 100 -13.47 1.50 4.70
CA GLY A 100 -12.30 2.33 4.96
C GLY A 100 -11.14 2.04 4.03
N VAL A 101 -10.00 2.66 4.33
CA VAL A 101 -8.72 2.37 3.71
C VAL A 101 -7.82 1.77 4.77
N TRP A 102 -7.27 0.60 4.48
CA TRP A 102 -6.61 -0.26 5.47
C TRP A 102 -5.24 -0.70 4.98
N ALA A 103 -4.35 -1.00 5.94
CA ALA A 103 -3.09 -1.64 5.62
C ALA A 103 -3.31 -3.07 5.08
N LEU A 104 -2.27 -3.62 4.42
CA LEU A 104 -2.30 -5.01 3.99
C LEU A 104 -2.34 -5.96 5.20
N ASP A 105 -3.37 -6.81 5.25
CA ASP A 105 -3.37 -7.96 6.17
C ASP A 105 -2.27 -8.96 5.78
N ARG A 106 -1.81 -9.76 6.74
CA ARG A 106 -0.75 -10.76 6.55
C ARG A 106 -0.99 -11.66 5.33
N GLU A 107 -2.21 -12.15 5.13
CA GLU A 107 -2.50 -13.07 4.03
C GLU A 107 -2.44 -12.36 2.67
N VAL A 108 -3.00 -11.15 2.59
CA VAL A 108 -2.96 -10.33 1.37
C VAL A 108 -1.54 -9.92 1.04
N LYS A 109 -0.76 -9.52 2.05
CA LYS A 109 0.66 -9.18 1.93
C LYS A 109 1.46 -10.35 1.36
N GLN A 110 1.29 -11.56 1.91
CA GLN A 110 1.97 -12.75 1.42
C GLN A 110 1.57 -13.12 -0.02
N TRP A 111 0.28 -13.00 -0.35
CA TRP A 111 -0.21 -13.24 -1.71
C TRP A 111 0.39 -12.26 -2.72
N LEU A 112 0.40 -10.95 -2.41
CA LEU A 112 1.00 -9.91 -3.24
C LEU A 112 2.51 -10.13 -3.43
N LYS A 113 3.25 -10.40 -2.34
CA LYS A 113 4.69 -10.69 -2.42
C LYS A 113 5.00 -11.83 -3.38
N LYS A 114 4.25 -12.93 -3.29
CA LYS A 114 4.36 -14.07 -4.20
C LYS A 114 4.05 -13.69 -5.65
N LYS A 115 3.03 -12.87 -5.88
CA LYS A 115 2.67 -12.41 -7.23
C LYS A 115 3.76 -11.53 -7.85
N LEU A 116 4.38 -10.66 -7.05
CA LEU A 116 5.41 -9.72 -7.49
C LEU A 116 6.83 -10.29 -7.46
N ASN A 117 7.02 -11.55 -7.04
CA ASN A 117 8.33 -12.13 -6.77
C ASN A 117 9.18 -11.25 -5.82
N ALA A 118 8.53 -10.61 -4.84
CA ALA A 118 9.20 -9.84 -3.81
C ALA A 118 9.71 -10.80 -2.72
N ASN A 119 11.00 -10.69 -2.38
CA ASN A 119 11.65 -11.52 -1.37
C ASN A 119 11.40 -11.03 0.06
#